data_AF-A0A3C0GG67-F1
#
_entry.id   AF-A0A3C0GG67-F1
#
_cell.length_a   1.000
_cell.length_b   1.000
_cell.length_c   1.000
_cell.angle_alpha   90.00
_cell.angle_beta   90.00
_cell.angle_gamma   90.00
#
_symmetry.space_group_name_H-M   'P 1'
#
loop_
_entity.id
_entity.type
_entity.pdbx_description
1 polymer ?
#
loop_
_entity_poly.entity_id
_entity_poly.type
_entity_poly.pdbx_seq_one_letter_code
_entity_poly.pdbx_strand_id
1 'polypeptide(L)'
;MAQKKLQKESEYAHLDLDGDGIVTDEELDLDERMMRLENEDKKADAQRTMAWYALGGMLLYPVCVVLAVVFNIEVAAKILGDMAGVYFIAVAGIVAAFFGAQAIASKPKK
;
A
#
# COMPACT_ATOMS: atom_id res chain seq x y z
N MET A 1 0.32 -44.82 -15.78
CA MET A 1 -0.30 -43.74 -14.98
C MET A 1 -1.21 -42.96 -15.93
N ALA A 2 -2.52 -43.05 -15.77
CA ALA A 2 -3.45 -42.35 -16.66
C ALA A 2 -3.41 -40.85 -16.35
N GLN A 3 -2.92 -40.05 -17.29
CA GLN A 3 -2.87 -38.59 -17.19
C GLN A 3 -4.31 -38.06 -17.15
N LYS A 4 -4.70 -37.43 -16.04
CA LYS A 4 -6.03 -36.85 -15.87
C LYS A 4 -6.08 -35.54 -16.66
N LYS A 5 -6.89 -35.52 -17.72
CA LYS A 5 -7.14 -34.31 -18.50
C LYS A 5 -8.19 -33.43 -17.82
N LEU A 6 -7.98 -32.11 -17.86
CA LEU A 6 -8.91 -31.09 -17.38
C LEU A 6 -10.27 -31.22 -18.07
N GLN A 7 -11.35 -31.01 -17.33
CA GLN A 7 -12.69 -30.86 -17.91
C GLN A 7 -12.79 -29.52 -18.65
N LYS A 8 -13.43 -29.50 -19.82
CA LYS A 8 -13.80 -28.27 -20.53
C LYS A 8 -14.59 -27.37 -19.58
N GLU A 9 -14.13 -26.13 -19.38
CA GLU A 9 -14.65 -25.13 -18.43
C GLU A 9 -14.32 -25.37 -16.95
N SER A 10 -13.23 -26.07 -16.64
CA SER A 10 -12.71 -26.12 -15.27
C SER A 10 -12.20 -24.75 -14.80
N GLU A 11 -12.43 -24.38 -13.54
CA GLU A 11 -11.83 -23.18 -12.91
C GLU A 11 -10.31 -23.12 -13.09
N TYR A 12 -9.64 -24.27 -13.25
CA TYR A 12 -8.19 -24.41 -13.41
C TYR A 12 -7.72 -24.30 -14.87
N ALA A 13 -8.61 -24.00 -15.83
CA ALA A 13 -8.24 -23.81 -17.23
C ALA A 13 -7.31 -22.60 -17.47
N HIS A 14 -7.19 -21.68 -16.50
CA HIS A 14 -6.22 -20.58 -16.56
C HIS A 14 -4.78 -21.01 -16.22
N LEU A 15 -4.62 -22.18 -15.58
CA LEU A 15 -3.31 -22.75 -15.23
C LEU A 15 -2.70 -23.58 -16.37
N ASP A 16 -3.50 -23.94 -17.37
CA ASP A 16 -3.09 -24.62 -18.59
C ASP A 16 -2.59 -23.56 -19.59
N LEU A 17 -1.28 -23.26 -19.54
CA LEU A 17 -0.64 -22.16 -20.28
C LEU A 17 -0.38 -22.55 -21.74
N ASP A 18 -0.21 -23.84 -22.03
CA ASP A 18 0.04 -24.36 -23.38
C ASP A 18 -1.22 -24.93 -24.08
N GLY A 19 -2.31 -25.13 -23.34
CA GLY A 19 -3.62 -25.52 -23.85
C GLY A 19 -3.73 -27.00 -24.23
N ASP A 20 -2.86 -27.86 -23.68
CA ASP A 20 -2.83 -29.29 -23.95
C ASP A 20 -3.87 -30.09 -23.10
N GLY A 21 -4.51 -29.42 -22.13
CA GLY A 21 -5.50 -29.97 -21.23
C GLY A 21 -4.92 -30.66 -19.99
N ILE A 22 -3.62 -30.51 -19.71
CA ILE A 22 -2.88 -31.13 -18.60
C ILE A 22 -2.05 -30.06 -17.90
N VAL A 23 -2.50 -29.61 -16.73
CA VAL A 23 -1.68 -28.71 -15.90
C VAL A 23 -0.46 -29.47 -15.37
N THR A 24 0.72 -29.00 -15.73
CA THR A 24 2.01 -29.51 -15.25
C THR A 24 2.49 -28.76 -14.00
N ASP A 25 3.36 -29.39 -13.21
CA ASP A 25 3.97 -28.77 -12.02
C ASP A 25 4.75 -27.49 -12.38
N GLU A 26 5.31 -27.42 -13.60
CA GLU A 26 6.01 -26.24 -14.11
C GLU A 26 5.07 -25.07 -14.38
N GLU A 27 3.88 -25.32 -14.92
CA GLU A 27 2.86 -24.29 -15.16
C GLU A 27 2.28 -23.74 -13.86
N LEU A 28 2.11 -24.60 -12.84
CA LEU A 28 1.70 -24.18 -11.50
C LEU A 28 2.74 -23.26 -10.83
N ASP A 29 4.04 -23.57 -10.93
CA ASP A 29 5.11 -22.72 -10.37
C ASP A 29 5.22 -21.38 -11.13
N LEU A 30 4.96 -21.40 -12.45
CA LEU A 30 4.94 -20.19 -13.27
C LEU A 30 3.78 -19.26 -12.90
N ASP A 31 2.56 -19.81 -12.74
CA ASP A 31 1.40 -19.03 -12.33
C ASP A 31 1.55 -18.48 -10.91
N GLU A 32 2.06 -19.29 -9.97
CA GLU A 32 2.33 -18.84 -8.60
C GLU A 32 3.35 -17.70 -8.58
N ARG A 33 4.42 -17.78 -9.41
CA ARG A 33 5.38 -16.68 -9.59
C ARG A 33 4.73 -15.43 -10.18
N MET A 34 3.92 -15.57 -11.23
CA MET A 34 3.24 -14.45 -11.88
C MET A 34 2.26 -13.76 -10.92
N MET A 35 1.48 -14.52 -10.18
CA MET A 35 0.57 -14.01 -9.14
C MET A 35 1.33 -13.30 -8.02
N ARG A 36 2.51 -13.80 -7.63
CA ARG A 36 3.35 -13.14 -6.62
C ARG A 36 3.90 -11.81 -7.14
N LEU A 37 4.39 -11.77 -8.37
CA LEU A 37 4.88 -10.56 -9.03
C LEU A 37 3.78 -9.50 -9.16
N GLU A 38 2.57 -9.89 -9.60
CA GLU A 38 1.44 -8.97 -9.64
C GLU A 38 1.07 -8.41 -8.26
N ASN A 39 1.09 -9.26 -7.24
CA ASN A 39 0.80 -8.82 -5.87
C ASN A 39 1.88 -7.89 -5.31
N GLU A 40 3.15 -8.09 -5.68
CA GLU A 40 4.24 -7.20 -5.31
C GLU A 40 4.08 -5.83 -6.00
N ASP A 41 3.70 -5.81 -7.27
CA ASP A 41 3.50 -4.56 -8.03
C ASP A 41 2.27 -3.77 -7.51
N LYS A 42 1.15 -4.45 -7.26
CA LYS A 42 -0.06 -3.84 -6.64
C LYS A 42 0.24 -3.26 -5.26
N LYS A 43 1.10 -3.89 -4.47
CA LYS A 43 1.54 -3.36 -3.16
C LYS A 43 2.39 -2.10 -3.32
N ALA A 44 3.28 -2.04 -4.32
CA ALA A 44 4.10 -0.87 -4.59
C ALA A 44 3.23 0.34 -4.99
N ASP A 45 2.25 0.13 -5.85
CA ASP A 45 1.31 1.19 -6.26
C ASP A 45 0.41 1.64 -5.11
N ALA A 46 -0.05 0.71 -4.28
CA ALA A 46 -0.79 1.04 -3.06
C ALA A 46 0.07 1.88 -2.10
N GLN A 47 1.34 1.50 -1.89
CA GLN A 47 2.27 2.27 -1.05
C GLN A 47 2.53 3.67 -1.61
N ARG A 48 2.71 3.80 -2.93
CA ARG A 48 2.92 5.11 -3.58
C ARG A 48 1.72 6.02 -3.41
N THR A 49 0.53 5.49 -3.60
CA THR A 49 -0.74 6.23 -3.43
C THR A 49 -0.92 6.66 -1.97
N MET A 50 -0.69 5.75 -1.02
CA MET A 50 -0.75 6.05 0.41
C MET A 50 0.30 7.08 0.84
N ALA A 51 1.52 7.02 0.27
CA ALA A 51 2.56 8.00 0.51
C ALA A 51 2.15 9.40 0.05
N TRP A 52 1.49 9.53 -1.11
CA TRP A 52 0.95 10.82 -1.58
C TRP A 52 -0.12 11.39 -0.66
N TYR A 53 -1.02 10.56 -0.15
CA TYR A 53 -2.02 11.00 0.84
C TYR A 53 -1.37 11.43 2.17
N ALA A 54 -0.37 10.69 2.64
CA ALA A 54 0.37 11.04 3.86
C ALA A 54 1.17 12.35 3.69
N LEU A 55 1.85 12.53 2.55
CA LEU A 55 2.57 13.76 2.21
C LEU A 55 1.62 14.96 2.13
N GLY A 56 0.48 14.81 1.45
CA GLY A 56 -0.54 15.86 1.37
C GLY A 56 -1.12 16.22 2.74
N GLY A 57 -1.42 15.22 3.57
CA GLY A 57 -1.94 15.43 4.93
C GLY A 57 -0.95 16.15 5.84
N MET A 58 0.35 15.81 5.78
CA MET A 58 1.39 16.46 6.58
C MET A 58 1.64 17.91 6.15
N LEU A 59 1.48 18.22 4.85
CA LEU A 59 1.67 19.56 4.32
C LEU A 59 0.47 20.49 4.56
N LEU A 60 -0.72 19.93 4.82
CA LEU A 60 -1.96 20.69 4.98
C LEU A 60 -1.86 21.74 6.09
N TYR A 61 -1.36 21.35 7.26
CA TYR A 61 -1.25 22.26 8.40
C TYR A 61 -0.27 23.43 8.15
N PRO A 62 0.99 23.20 7.68
CA PRO A 62 1.87 24.29 7.24
C PRO A 62 1.25 25.21 6.19
N VAL A 63 0.52 24.66 5.22
CA VAL A 63 -0.17 25.46 4.18
C VAL A 63 -1.25 26.35 4.82
N CYS A 64 -2.03 25.83 5.76
CA CYS A 64 -3.01 26.63 6.50
C CYS A 64 -2.36 27.75 7.34
N VAL A 65 -1.20 27.50 7.95
CA VAL A 65 -0.43 28.52 8.67
C VAL A 65 -0.03 29.65 7.71
N VAL A 66 0.55 29.32 6.56
CA VAL A 66 0.98 30.31 5.56
C VAL A 66 -0.21 31.11 5.04
N LEU A 67 -1.33 30.46 4.74
CA LEU A 67 -2.55 31.16 4.31
C LEU A 67 -3.08 32.13 5.39
N ALA A 68 -3.10 31.73 6.66
CA ALA A 68 -3.54 32.61 7.75
C ALA A 68 -2.67 33.88 7.88
N VAL A 69 -1.36 33.75 7.63
CA VAL A 69 -0.43 34.88 7.57
C VAL A 69 -0.71 35.78 6.36
N VAL A 70 -0.95 35.20 5.18
CA VAL A 70 -1.25 35.95 3.94
C VAL A 70 -2.55 36.75 4.08
N PHE A 71 -3.57 36.20 4.72
CA PHE A 71 -4.85 36.88 4.98
C PHE A 71 -4.81 37.83 6.19
N ASN A 72 -3.66 38.07 6.81
CA ASN A 72 -3.47 38.95 7.99
C ASN A 72 -4.39 38.59 9.17
N ILE A 73 -4.71 37.31 9.36
CA ILE A 73 -5.46 36.85 10.53
C ILE A 73 -4.46 36.58 11.66
N GLU A 74 -3.95 37.64 12.27
CA GLU A 74 -2.86 37.59 13.27
C GLU A 74 -3.16 36.62 14.43
N VAL A 75 -4.41 36.58 14.89
CA VAL A 75 -4.86 35.67 15.95
C VAL A 75 -4.78 34.21 15.52
N ALA A 76 -5.17 33.90 14.27
CA ALA A 76 -5.10 32.54 13.75
C ALA A 76 -3.64 32.11 13.55
N ALA A 77 -2.80 32.96 12.96
CA ALA A 77 -1.38 32.67 12.78
C ALA A 77 -0.67 32.40 14.12
N LYS A 78 -1.02 33.14 15.18
CA LYS A 78 -0.45 32.94 16.52
C LYS A 78 -0.91 31.64 17.17
N ILE A 79 -2.21 31.34 17.16
CA ILE A 79 -2.74 30.08 17.71
C ILE A 79 -2.21 28.87 16.94
N LEU A 80 -2.13 28.96 15.61
CA LEU A 80 -1.54 27.92 14.80
C LEU A 80 -0.03 27.79 15.12
N GLY A 81 0.73 28.89 15.22
CA GLY A 81 2.14 28.84 15.61
C GLY A 81 2.38 28.16 16.96
N ASP A 82 1.58 28.49 17.97
CA ASP A 82 1.71 27.96 19.34
C ASP A 82 1.38 26.46 19.44
N MET A 83 0.54 25.94 18.54
CA MET A 83 0.15 24.52 18.49
C MET A 83 1.00 23.67 17.54
N ALA A 84 1.93 24.29 16.80
CA ALA A 84 2.70 23.60 15.77
C ALA A 84 3.50 22.41 16.31
N GLY A 85 4.13 22.58 17.48
CA GLY A 85 4.87 21.50 18.13
C GLY A 85 4.01 20.28 18.45
N VAL A 86 2.80 20.49 18.97
CA VAL A 86 1.88 19.41 19.33
C VAL A 86 1.38 18.68 18.09
N TYR A 87 1.08 19.42 17.01
CA TYR A 87 0.68 18.84 15.73
C TYR A 87 1.77 17.93 15.15
N PHE A 88 3.02 18.39 15.07
CA PHE A 88 4.13 17.59 14.54
C PHE A 88 4.38 16.33 15.37
N ILE A 89 4.33 16.42 16.70
CA ILE A 89 4.50 15.27 17.59
C ILE A 89 3.34 14.27 17.40
N ALA A 90 2.10 14.74 17.30
CA ALA A 90 0.93 13.89 17.09
C ALA A 90 1.00 13.16 15.74
N VAL A 91 1.32 13.87 14.65
CA VAL A 91 1.47 13.27 13.31
C VAL A 91 2.61 12.27 13.29
N ALA A 92 3.78 12.60 13.87
CA ALA A 92 4.90 11.68 13.98
C ALA A 92 4.53 10.41 14.76
N GLY A 93 3.74 10.55 15.83
CA GLY A 93 3.22 9.42 16.60
C GLY A 93 2.30 8.49 15.79
N ILE A 94 1.36 9.06 15.03
CA ILE A 94 0.46 8.27 14.16
C ILE A 94 1.26 7.56 13.07
N VAL A 95 2.19 8.26 12.41
CA VAL A 95 3.07 7.70 11.38
C VAL A 95 3.92 6.57 11.96
N ALA A 96 4.55 6.78 13.12
CA ALA A 96 5.35 5.76 13.80
C ALA A 96 4.52 4.53 14.19
N ALA A 97 3.30 4.72 14.69
CA ALA A 97 2.38 3.63 15.00
C ALA A 97 1.99 2.83 13.74
N PHE A 98 1.71 3.51 12.64
CA PHE A 98 1.28 2.88 11.39
C PHE A 98 2.42 2.09 10.72
N PHE A 99 3.61 2.71 10.60
CA PHE A 99 4.79 2.02 10.07
C PHE A 99 5.32 0.94 11.02
N GLY A 100 5.23 1.16 12.34
CA GLY A 100 5.57 0.16 13.35
C GLY A 100 4.66 -1.07 13.26
N ALA A 101 3.35 -0.87 13.14
CA ALA A 101 2.39 -1.96 12.94
C ALA A 101 2.63 -2.72 11.63
N GLN A 102 2.88 -2.01 10.51
CA GLN A 102 3.23 -2.64 9.24
C GLN A 102 4.54 -3.44 9.32
N ALA A 103 5.57 -2.92 10.00
CA ALA A 103 6.84 -3.62 10.17
C ALA A 103 6.68 -4.91 11.00
N ILE A 104 5.82 -4.91 12.01
CA ILE A 104 5.49 -6.10 12.79
C ILE A 104 4.71 -7.11 11.93
N ALA A 105 3.71 -6.65 11.17
CA ALA A 105 2.90 -7.51 10.29
C ALA A 105 3.71 -8.13 9.14
N SER A 106 4.75 -7.44 8.66
CA SER A 106 5.62 -7.92 7.58
C SER A 106 6.68 -8.92 8.05
N LYS A 107 6.84 -9.11 9.37
CA LYS A 107 7.79 -10.08 9.92
C LYS A 107 7.18 -11.48 9.82
N PRO A 108 7.85 -12.46 9.18
CA PRO A 108 7.34 -13.83 9.16
C PRO A 108 7.24 -14.31 10.61
N LYS A 109 6.04 -14.80 11.00
CA LYS A 109 5.87 -15.49 12.28
C LYS A 109 6.84 -16.67 12.29
N LYS A 110 7.86 -16.56 13.13
CA LYS A 110 8.76 -17.68 13.46
C LYS A 110 7.99 -18.78 14.15
#